data_AF-A0A673AHK4-F1
#
_entry.id   AF-A0A673AHK4-F1
#
_cell.length_a   1.000
_cell.length_b   1.000
_cell.length_c   1.000
_cell.angle_alpha   90.00
_cell.angle_beta   90.00
_cell.angle_gamma   90.00
#
_symmetry.space_group_name_H-M   'P 1'
#
loop_
_entity.id
_entity.type
_entity.pdbx_description
1 polymer ?
#
loop_
_entity_poly.entity_id
_entity_poly.type
_entity_poly.pdbx_seq_one_letter_code
_entity_poly.pdbx_strand_id
1 'polypeptide(L)'
;MTPALSRRIQLTVRQDTGRSSTQIKALTGADCSAITIRRHLREKGFKNKKRIQRPLLLQCHKTARLDFAREHQTWDIERWKKPISVYLLFSINYFFKVLFVSLPLLAFVYCSST
;
A
#
# COMPACT_ATOMS: atom_id res chain seq x y z
N MET A 1 13.54 -24.11 14.89
CA MET A 1 12.28 -23.41 15.28
C MET A 1 11.15 -24.41 15.19
N THR A 2 10.34 -24.56 16.23
CA THR A 2 9.17 -25.46 16.20
C THR A 2 8.13 -24.95 15.20
N PRO A 3 7.38 -25.84 14.50
CA PRO A 3 6.36 -25.43 13.54
C PRO A 3 5.29 -24.52 14.15
N ALA A 4 4.89 -24.76 15.40
CA ALA A 4 3.93 -23.93 16.13
C ALA A 4 4.44 -22.49 16.32
N LEU A 5 5.70 -22.33 16.72
CA LEU A 5 6.33 -21.02 16.89
C LEU A 5 6.48 -20.29 15.55
N SER A 6 6.86 -21.01 14.49
CA SER A 6 6.91 -20.47 13.12
C SER A 6 5.56 -19.91 12.68
N ARG A 7 4.47 -20.66 12.93
CA ARG A 7 3.11 -20.20 12.61
C ARG A 7 2.74 -18.94 13.39
N ARG A 8 3.02 -18.90 14.71
CA ARG A 8 2.77 -17.72 15.55
C ARG A 8 3.52 -16.47 15.04
N ILE A 9 4.81 -16.61 14.74
CA ILE A 9 5.61 -15.52 14.16
C ILE A 9 5.01 -15.03 12.84
N GLN A 10 4.66 -15.93 11.93
CA GLN A 10 4.06 -15.54 10.65
C GLN A 10 2.72 -14.82 10.82
N LEU A 11 1.87 -15.27 11.74
CA LEU A 11 0.59 -14.62 12.04
C LEU A 11 0.81 -13.20 12.60
N THR A 12 1.73 -13.03 13.54
CA THR A 12 2.02 -11.70 14.12
C THR A 12 2.54 -10.71 13.10
N VAL A 13 3.34 -11.16 12.12
CA VAL A 13 3.87 -10.30 11.04
C VAL A 13 2.81 -9.96 10.01
N ARG A 14 1.87 -10.87 9.72
CA ARG A 14 0.76 -10.60 8.80
C ARG A 14 -0.24 -9.60 9.37
N GLN A 15 -0.49 -9.63 10.69
CA GLN A 15 -1.36 -8.67 11.36
C GLN A 15 -0.74 -7.27 11.39
N ASP A 16 0.57 -7.17 11.64
CA ASP A 16 1.28 -5.88 11.71
C ASP A 16 2.68 -6.00 11.09
N THR A 17 2.77 -5.58 9.83
CA THR A 17 4.01 -5.64 9.04
C THR A 17 5.07 -4.64 9.49
N GLY A 18 4.75 -3.71 10.41
CA GLY A 18 5.67 -2.67 10.87
C GLY A 18 6.55 -3.06 12.06
N ARG A 19 6.34 -4.23 12.67
CA ARG A 19 7.02 -4.62 13.91
C ARG A 19 8.47 -5.05 13.68
N SER A 20 9.33 -4.65 14.61
CA SER A 20 10.73 -5.11 14.66
C SER A 20 10.84 -6.56 15.13
N SER A 21 11.95 -7.23 14.80
CA SER A 21 12.21 -8.60 15.25
C SER A 21 12.24 -8.75 16.78
N THR A 22 12.66 -7.71 17.50
CA THR A 22 12.65 -7.69 18.98
C THR A 22 11.22 -7.62 19.53
N GLN A 23 10.35 -6.81 18.93
CA GLN A 23 8.93 -6.75 19.29
C GLN A 23 8.22 -8.07 18.95
N ILE A 24 8.53 -8.65 17.80
CA ILE A 24 7.99 -9.97 17.41
C ILE A 24 8.40 -11.03 18.43
N LYS A 25 9.67 -11.01 18.90
CA LYS A 25 10.15 -11.90 19.96
C LYS A 25 9.32 -11.78 21.23
N ALA A 26 9.11 -10.55 21.71
CA ALA A 26 8.34 -10.28 22.93
C ALA A 26 6.88 -10.74 22.80
N LEU A 27 6.23 -10.45 21.67
CA LEU A 27 4.83 -10.82 21.44
C LEU A 27 4.61 -12.33 21.24
N THR A 28 5.59 -13.01 20.66
CA THR A 28 5.49 -14.47 20.41
C THR A 28 6.03 -15.31 21.56
N GLY A 29 6.64 -14.69 22.59
CA GLY A 29 7.31 -15.41 23.67
C GLY A 29 8.38 -16.36 23.12
N ALA A 30 9.07 -15.95 22.06
CA ALA A 30 10.04 -16.80 21.40
C ALA A 30 11.36 -16.77 22.17
N ASP A 31 11.88 -17.93 22.57
CA ASP A 31 13.19 -18.03 23.25
C ASP A 31 14.37 -17.82 22.30
N CYS A 32 14.12 -17.64 21.00
CA CYS A 32 15.16 -17.44 20.01
C CYS A 32 15.64 -15.99 19.90
N SER A 33 16.84 -15.79 19.34
CA SER A 33 17.39 -14.46 19.11
C SER A 33 16.60 -13.69 18.03
N ALA A 34 16.63 -12.36 18.08
CA ALA A 34 16.05 -11.52 17.03
C ALA A 34 16.67 -11.78 15.64
N ILE A 35 17.94 -12.21 15.59
CA ILE A 35 18.64 -12.59 14.36
C ILE A 35 18.02 -13.86 13.77
N THR A 36 17.74 -14.86 14.61
CA THR A 36 17.07 -16.12 14.20
C THR A 36 15.70 -15.83 13.61
N ILE A 37 14.90 -14.96 14.24
CA ILE A 37 13.59 -14.53 13.74
C ILE A 37 13.75 -13.86 12.37
N ARG A 38 14.70 -12.94 12.22
CA ARG A 38 14.94 -12.25 10.94
C ARG A 38 15.33 -13.21 9.82
N ARG A 39 16.22 -14.17 10.11
CA ARG A 39 16.62 -15.21 9.14
C ARG A 39 15.40 -16.03 8.71
N HIS A 40 14.62 -16.50 9.69
CA HIS A 40 13.41 -17.28 9.43
C HIS A 40 12.38 -16.52 8.59
N LEU A 41 12.16 -15.23 8.88
CA LEU A 41 11.26 -14.39 8.11
C LEU A 41 11.72 -14.24 6.65
N ARG A 42 13.03 -14.12 6.40
CA ARG A 42 13.59 -14.08 5.04
C ARG A 42 13.40 -15.40 4.31
N GLU A 43 13.65 -16.54 4.97
CA GLU A 43 13.40 -17.89 4.41
C GLU A 43 11.92 -18.08 4.02
N LYS A 44 11.00 -17.49 4.79
CA LYS A 44 9.56 -17.50 4.49
C LYS A 44 9.11 -16.43 3.48
N GLY A 45 10.04 -15.65 2.94
CA GLY A 45 9.75 -14.64 1.91
C GLY A 45 9.28 -13.29 2.44
N PHE A 46 9.27 -13.07 3.76
CA PHE A 46 8.98 -11.76 4.33
C PHE A 46 10.17 -10.82 4.10
N LYS A 47 9.92 -9.74 3.37
CA LYS A 47 10.90 -8.70 3.04
C LYS A 47 10.53 -7.41 3.76
N ASN A 48 11.55 -6.67 4.20
CA ASN A 48 11.34 -5.32 4.72
C ASN A 48 10.89 -4.41 3.56
N LYS A 49 9.70 -3.83 3.68
CA LYS A 49 9.17 -2.88 2.69
C LYS A 49 9.38 -1.48 3.23
N LYS A 50 9.99 -0.59 2.43
CA LYS A 50 10.03 0.84 2.77
C LYS A 50 8.60 1.36 2.84
N ARG A 51 8.29 2.09 3.91
CA ARG A 51 6.99 2.75 4.05
C ARG A 51 6.87 3.78 2.93
N ILE A 52 5.82 3.66 2.11
CA ILE A 52 5.50 4.66 1.10
C ILE A 52 5.10 5.95 1.83
N GLN A 53 5.79 7.05 1.55
CA GLN A 53 5.39 8.36 2.05
C GLN A 53 4.10 8.76 1.33
N ARG A 54 3.06 9.05 2.11
CA ARG A 54 1.76 9.49 1.59
C ARG A 54 1.45 10.86 2.18
N PRO A 55 1.04 11.85 1.35
CA PRO A 55 0.55 13.12 1.87
C PRO A 55 -0.63 12.89 2.82
N LEU A 56 -0.69 13.68 3.89
CA LEU A 56 -1.82 13.62 4.82
C LEU A 56 -3.05 14.23 4.13
N LEU A 57 -4.09 13.43 3.96
CA LEU A 57 -5.37 13.90 3.40
C LEU A 57 -6.31 14.28 4.53
N LEU A 58 -6.61 15.57 4.63
CA LEU A 58 -7.71 16.07 5.46
C LEU A 58 -9.06 15.56 4.93
N GLN A 59 -10.08 15.59 5.78
CA GLN A 59 -11.42 15.10 5.40
C GLN A 59 -11.99 15.86 4.19
N CYS A 60 -11.79 17.18 4.14
CA CYS A 60 -12.19 17.99 2.97
C CYS A 60 -11.57 17.49 1.66
N HIS A 61 -10.28 17.10 1.68
CA HIS A 61 -9.62 16.55 0.50
C HIS A 61 -10.20 15.19 0.10
N LYS A 62 -10.64 14.37 1.05
CA LYS A 62 -11.25 13.07 0.74
C LYS A 62 -12.60 13.25 0.06
N THR A 63 -13.44 14.15 0.57
CA THR A 63 -14.74 14.46 0.00
C THR A 63 -14.59 15.04 -1.41
N ALA A 64 -13.77 16.08 -1.57
CA ALA A 64 -13.56 16.70 -2.89
C ALA A 64 -13.02 15.70 -3.94
N ARG A 65 -12.12 14.79 -3.54
CA ARG A 65 -11.62 13.74 -4.44
C ARG A 65 -12.68 12.71 -4.80
N LEU A 66 -13.56 12.38 -3.86
CA LEU A 66 -14.65 11.43 -4.09
C LEU A 66 -15.70 12.02 -5.03
N ASP A 67 -16.07 13.27 -4.81
CA ASP A 67 -17.06 13.95 -5.66
C ASP A 67 -16.51 14.16 -7.07
N PHE A 68 -15.25 14.57 -7.20
CA PHE A 68 -14.56 14.61 -8.49
C PHE A 68 -14.58 13.24 -9.19
N ALA A 69 -14.23 12.16 -8.48
CA ALA A 69 -14.22 10.82 -9.06
C ALA A 69 -15.62 10.36 -9.55
N ARG A 70 -16.68 10.73 -8.82
CA ARG A 70 -18.07 10.44 -9.22
C ARG A 70 -18.48 11.22 -10.45
N GLU A 71 -18.26 12.53 -10.45
CA GLU A 71 -18.60 13.42 -11.57
C GLU A 71 -17.86 13.05 -12.87
N HIS A 72 -16.67 12.48 -12.74
CA HIS A 72 -15.76 12.22 -13.86
C HIS A 72 -15.67 10.72 -14.21
N GLN A 73 -16.51 9.87 -13.62
CA GLN A 73 -16.50 8.42 -13.83
C GLN A 73 -16.76 8.04 -15.30
N THR A 74 -17.57 8.83 -16.01
CA THR A 74 -17.99 8.58 -17.40
C THR A 74 -17.24 9.45 -18.41
N TRP A 75 -16.09 10.02 -18.03
CA TRP A 75 -15.33 10.86 -18.95
C TRP A 75 -14.62 10.04 -20.02
N ASP A 76 -14.85 10.42 -21.28
CA ASP A 76 -14.15 9.88 -22.43
C ASP A 76 -12.66 10.26 -22.45
N ILE A 77 -11.84 9.40 -23.05
CA ILE A 77 -10.38 9.55 -23.16
C ILE A 77 -9.99 10.90 -23.80
N GLU A 78 -10.77 11.38 -24.76
CA GLU A 78 -10.54 12.67 -25.42
C GLU A 78 -10.80 13.88 -24.51
N ARG A 79 -11.67 13.73 -23.50
CA ARG A 79 -11.88 14.76 -22.47
C ARG A 79 -10.77 14.75 -21.42
N TRP A 80 -10.23 13.59 -21.09
CA TRP A 80 -9.06 13.46 -20.21
C TRP A 80 -7.79 14.12 -20.78
N LYS A 81 -7.64 14.12 -22.10
CA LYS A 81 -6.50 14.75 -22.81
C LYS A 81 -6.52 16.28 -22.77
N LYS A 82 -7.65 16.93 -22.42
CA LYS A 82 -7.72 18.39 -22.39
C LYS A 82 -6.94 18.95 -21.19
N PRO A 83 -6.11 19.99 -21.36
CA PRO A 83 -5.26 20.52 -20.29
C PRO A 83 -6.05 21.00 -19.06
N ILE A 84 -7.28 21.51 -19.25
CA ILE A 84 -8.18 21.99 -18.18
C ILE A 84 -8.54 20.87 -17.19
N SER A 85 -8.71 19.63 -17.67
CA SER A 85 -8.93 18.44 -16.85
C SER A 85 -7.74 18.18 -15.90
N VAL A 86 -6.53 18.38 -16.41
CA VAL A 86 -5.28 18.11 -15.71
C VAL A 86 -4.98 19.19 -14.65
N TYR A 87 -5.36 20.45 -14.88
CA TYR A 87 -5.14 21.54 -13.92
C TYR A 87 -6.08 21.48 -12.70
N LEU A 88 -7.33 21.02 -12.85
CA LEU A 88 -8.23 20.77 -11.71
C LEU A 88 -7.72 19.65 -10.80
N LEU A 89 -7.15 18.59 -11.38
CA LEU A 89 -6.46 17.53 -10.65
C LEU A 89 -5.21 18.04 -9.91
N PHE A 90 -4.49 18.99 -10.51
CA PHE A 90 -3.29 19.59 -9.94
C PHE A 90 -3.59 20.50 -8.73
N SER A 91 -4.73 21.19 -8.77
CA SER A 91 -5.21 22.05 -7.68
C SER A 91 -5.69 21.25 -6.47
N ILE A 92 -6.20 20.02 -6.67
CA ILE A 92 -6.71 19.17 -5.58
C ILE A 92 -5.64 18.27 -4.95
N ASN A 93 -4.56 17.87 -5.62
CA ASN A 93 -3.29 17.42 -5.02
C ASN A 93 -2.34 16.88 -6.11
N TYR A 94 -1.05 17.20 -5.98
CA TYR A 94 0.13 16.64 -6.66
C TYR A 94 0.29 15.10 -6.54
N PHE A 95 -0.74 14.29 -6.80
CA PHE A 95 -0.72 12.82 -6.61
C PHE A 95 -0.56 12.03 -7.92
N PHE A 96 -0.80 12.63 -9.09
CA PHE A 96 -0.67 11.92 -10.37
C PHE A 96 0.78 11.62 -10.77
N LYS A 97 1.78 12.29 -10.19
CA LYS A 97 3.20 12.03 -10.48
C LYS A 97 3.67 10.64 -10.03
N VAL A 98 2.91 9.95 -9.17
CA VAL A 98 3.24 8.59 -8.71
C VAL A 98 2.53 7.52 -9.55
N LEU A 99 1.40 7.83 -10.21
CA LEU A 99 0.69 6.86 -11.05
C LEU A 99 1.25 6.78 -12.48
N PHE A 100 1.90 7.85 -12.95
CA PHE A 100 2.39 7.93 -14.35
C PHE A 100 3.85 7.51 -14.55
N VAL A 101 4.63 7.26 -13.49
CA VAL A 101 6.08 6.99 -13.61
C VAL A 101 6.43 5.49 -13.68
N SER A 102 5.48 4.56 -13.60
CA SER A 102 5.87 3.12 -13.56
C SER A 102 4.94 2.10 -14.22
N LEU A 103 4.05 2.48 -15.14
CA LEU A 103 3.34 1.49 -15.95
C LEU A 103 3.31 1.88 -17.44
N PRO A 104 4.19 1.30 -18.28
CA PRO A 104 3.93 1.24 -19.70
C PRO A 104 2.88 0.15 -19.92
N LEU A 105 1.68 0.54 -20.33
CA LEU A 105 0.66 -0.28 -21.00
C LEU A 105 0.12 -1.53 -20.25
N LEU A 106 -1.21 -1.69 -20.31
CA LEU A 106 -1.96 -2.91 -19.98
C LEU A 106 -2.06 -3.31 -18.49
N ALA A 107 -2.97 -2.67 -17.76
CA ALA A 107 -3.75 -3.35 -16.72
C ALA A 107 -5.10 -2.65 -16.51
N PHE A 108 -5.87 -2.51 -17.59
CA PHE A 108 -7.31 -2.28 -17.57
C PHE A 108 -7.99 -3.63 -17.30
N VAL A 109 -7.71 -4.25 -16.16
CA VAL A 109 -8.29 -5.55 -15.81
C VAL A 109 -8.60 -5.58 -14.32
N TYR A 110 -9.90 -5.71 -14.04
CA TYR A 110 -10.57 -5.94 -12.75
C TYR A 110 -10.86 -4.75 -11.84
N CYS A 111 -11.93 -4.02 -12.20
CA CYS A 111 -12.94 -3.59 -11.23
C CYS A 111 -14.33 -4.00 -11.76
N SER A 112 -14.55 -5.31 -11.88
CA SER A 112 -15.86 -5.92 -12.13
C SER A 112 -15.83 -7.30 -11.48
N SER A 113 -16.52 -7.43 -10.34
CA SER A 113 -16.93 -8.64 -9.58
C SER A 113 -17.38 -8.09 -8.21
N THR A 114 -18.66 -8.03 -7.80
CA THR A 114 -19.56 -9.16 -7.41
C THR A 114 -18.85 -10.46 -7.19
#